data_AF-A0A3D4D1Q3-F1
#
_entry.id   AF-A0A3D4D1Q3-F1
#
_cell.length_a   1.000
_cell.length_b   1.000
_cell.length_c   1.000
_cell.angle_alpha   90.00
_cell.angle_beta   90.00
_cell.angle_gamma   90.00
#
_symmetry.space_group_name_H-M   'P 1'
#
loop_
_entity.id
_entity.type
_entity.pdbx_description
1 polymer ?
#
loop_
_entity_poly.entity_id
_entity_poly.type
_entity_poly.pdbx_seq_one_letter_code
_entity_poly.pdbx_strand_id
1 'polypeptide(L)'
;LYVANMFSAAGNRIAPQADFSPGSSEETKGALLRFARGNTLLLQKGGKFQDASEELGVTMGRWAWSSMFADINNDGWDDLLVANGYITTPDTGDL
;
A
#
# COMPACT_ATOMS: atom_id res chain seq x y z
N LEU A 1 -0.42 -1.47 -13.23
CA LEU A 1 -1.56 -1.98 -12.44
C LEU A 1 -1.45 -1.39 -11.04
N TYR A 2 -2.49 -0.69 -10.59
CA TYR A 2 -2.57 -0.19 -9.23
C TYR A 2 -3.63 -0.99 -8.47
N VAL A 3 -3.34 -1.35 -7.22
CA VAL A 3 -4.23 -2.08 -6.34
C VAL A 3 -4.38 -1.28 -5.05
N ALA A 4 -5.58 -0.74 -4.85
CA ALA A 4 -5.97 -0.11 -3.58
C ALA A 4 -6.10 -1.18 -2.49
N ASN A 5 -5.55 -0.90 -1.31
CA ASN A 5 -5.46 -1.76 -0.14
C ASN A 5 -5.54 -0.91 1.14
N MET A 6 -5.53 -1.58 2.29
CA MET A 6 -5.51 -0.93 3.60
C MET A 6 -4.11 -0.88 4.18
N PHE A 7 -3.66 0.30 4.59
CA PHE A 7 -2.46 0.46 5.40
C PHE A 7 -2.73 -0.04 6.83
N SER A 8 -1.79 -0.81 7.40
CA SER A 8 -1.87 -1.32 8.77
C SER A 8 -0.65 -0.92 9.60
N ALA A 9 -0.80 0.09 10.46
CA ALA A 9 0.27 0.51 11.37
C ALA A 9 0.72 -0.64 12.29
N ALA A 10 -0.23 -1.41 12.82
CA ALA A 10 0.05 -2.60 13.62
C ALA A 10 0.78 -3.69 12.80
N GLY A 11 0.33 -3.94 11.57
CA GLY A 11 0.98 -4.92 10.67
C GLY A 11 2.44 -4.54 10.39
N ASN A 12 2.72 -3.28 10.07
CA ASN A 12 4.09 -2.81 9.83
C ASN A 12 4.97 -2.88 11.10
N ARG A 13 4.37 -2.79 12.29
CA ARG A 13 5.08 -2.85 13.58
C ARG A 13 5.36 -4.28 14.02
N ILE A 14 4.41 -5.19 13.81
CA ILE A 14 4.44 -6.56 14.35
C ILE A 14 5.03 -7.55 13.35
N ALA A 15 4.68 -7.44 12.06
CA ALA A 15 5.11 -8.43 11.07
C ALA A 15 6.64 -8.58 10.86
N PRO A 16 7.48 -7.55 11.07
CA PRO A 16 8.93 -7.70 10.96
C PRO A 16 9.58 -8.35 12.20
N GLN A 17 8.84 -8.53 13.30
CA GLN A 17 9.43 -9.02 14.55
C GLN A 17 9.79 -10.51 14.44
N ALA A 18 10.92 -10.89 15.05
CA ALA A 18 11.43 -12.27 14.97
C ALA A 18 10.41 -13.32 15.47
N ASP A 19 9.66 -12.96 16.52
CA ASP A 19 8.68 -13.83 17.16
C ASP A 19 7.30 -13.82 16.47
N PHE A 20 7.12 -12.99 15.43
CA PHE A 20 5.87 -12.97 14.70
C PHE A 20 5.73 -14.19 13.80
N SER A 21 4.60 -14.89 13.95
CA SER A 21 4.21 -16.08 13.17
C SER A 21 5.32 -17.16 13.17
N PRO A 22 5.66 -17.72 14.34
CA PRO A 22 6.71 -18.72 14.46
C PRO A 22 6.33 -19.97 13.65
N GLY A 23 7.17 -20.34 12.69
CA GLY A 23 6.93 -21.44 11.76
C GLY A 23 6.44 -21.04 10.36
N SER A 24 6.12 -19.76 10.12
CA SER A 24 5.88 -19.28 8.76
C SER A 24 7.19 -19.12 7.97
N SER A 25 7.12 -19.37 6.66
CA SER A 25 8.24 -19.14 5.76
C SER A 25 8.53 -17.65 5.58
N GLU A 26 9.74 -17.30 5.14
CA GLU A 26 10.13 -15.92 4.86
C GLU A 26 9.29 -15.31 3.73
N GLU A 27 8.88 -16.09 2.74
CA GLU A 27 7.96 -15.64 1.69
C GLU A 27 6.60 -15.25 2.27
N THR A 28 6.11 -16.02 3.25
CA THR A 28 4.83 -15.74 3.91
C THR A 28 4.93 -14.46 4.74
N LYS A 29 6.00 -14.30 5.53
CA LYS A 29 6.25 -13.08 6.30
C LYS A 29 6.42 -11.86 5.39
N GLY A 30 7.15 -12.02 4.28
CA GLY A 30 7.30 -10.99 3.26
C GLY A 30 5.98 -10.59 2.61
N ALA A 31 5.09 -11.56 2.33
CA ALA A 31 3.75 -11.28 1.83
C ALA A 31 2.89 -10.51 2.84
N LEU A 32 2.94 -10.88 4.13
CA LEU A 32 2.23 -10.18 5.19
C LEU A 32 2.73 -8.74 5.36
N LEU A 33 4.04 -8.52 5.31
CA LEU A 33 4.65 -7.19 5.30
C LEU A 33 4.20 -6.37 4.09
N ARG A 34 4.22 -6.99 2.90
CA ARG A 34 3.76 -6.38 1.66
C ARG A 34 2.29 -5.97 1.72
N PHE A 35 1.44 -6.73 2.40
CA PHE A 35 0.03 -6.35 2.59
C PHE A 35 -0.12 -5.25 3.64
N ALA A 36 0.64 -5.32 4.73
CA ALA A 36 0.57 -4.33 5.81
C ALA A 36 0.95 -2.91 5.36
N ARG A 37 1.90 -2.77 4.43
CA ARG A 37 2.30 -1.46 3.89
C ARG A 37 1.21 -0.77 3.05
N GLY A 38 0.13 -1.45 2.67
CA GLY A 38 -1.02 -0.85 1.98
C GLY A 38 -1.00 -0.99 0.46
N ASN A 39 -1.23 0.12 -0.25
CA ASN A 39 -1.47 0.12 -1.69
C ASN A 39 -0.29 -0.43 -2.49
N THR A 40 -0.57 -0.98 -3.67
CA THR A 40 0.46 -1.56 -4.54
C THR A 40 0.42 -0.95 -5.94
N LEU A 41 1.59 -0.53 -6.44
CA LEU A 41 1.83 -0.21 -7.84
C LEU A 41 2.76 -1.24 -8.47
N LEU A 42 2.22 -1.92 -9.47
CA LEU A 42 2.94 -2.91 -10.28
C LEU A 42 3.20 -2.33 -11.68
N LEU A 43 4.48 -2.17 -12.01
CA LEU A 43 4.94 -1.72 -13.32
C LEU A 43 5.21 -2.92 -14.22
N GLN A 44 4.74 -2.87 -15.46
CA GLN A 44 5.08 -3.89 -16.44
C GLN A 44 6.48 -3.63 -16.99
N LYS A 45 7.39 -4.60 -16.82
CA LYS A 45 8.74 -4.59 -17.38
C LYS A 45 9.04 -5.97 -17.98
N GLY A 46 9.27 -6.03 -19.29
CA GLY A 46 9.64 -7.27 -19.99
C GLY A 46 8.60 -8.39 -19.88
N GLY A 47 7.30 -8.06 -19.97
CA GLY A 47 6.21 -9.03 -19.86
C GLY A 47 5.91 -9.54 -18.44
N LYS A 48 6.58 -8.98 -17.42
CA LYS A 48 6.32 -9.28 -16.01
C LYS A 48 5.95 -8.01 -15.26
N PHE A 49 5.23 -8.16 -14.15
CA PHE A 49 4.99 -7.09 -13.21
C PHE A 49 6.09 -7.03 -12.15
N GLN A 50 6.58 -5.84 -11.88
CA GLN A 50 7.52 -5.54 -10.80
C GLN A 50 6.89 -4.55 -9.84
N ASP A 51 7.05 -4.80 -8.55
CA ASP A 51 6.53 -3.93 -7.50
C ASP A 51 7.41 -2.69 -7.35
N ALA A 52 6.82 -1.51 -7.56
CA ALA A 52 7.49 -0.22 -7.44
C ALA A 52 6.86 0.66 -6.37
N SER A 53 6.05 0.06 -5.49
CA SER A 53 5.16 0.81 -4.59
C SER A 53 5.90 1.69 -3.60
N GLU A 54 6.97 1.16 -2.99
CA GLU A 54 7.78 1.88 -2.00
C GLU A 54 8.68 2.92 -2.67
N GLU A 55 9.34 2.55 -3.78
CA GLU A 55 10.20 3.46 -4.56
C GLU A 55 9.44 4.71 -5.02
N LEU A 56 8.18 4.54 -5.44
CA LEU A 56 7.33 5.62 -5.93
C LEU A 56 6.45 6.24 -4.84
N GLY A 57 6.57 5.81 -3.58
CA GLY A 57 5.90 6.44 -2.44
C GLY A 57 4.38 6.30 -2.41
N VAL A 58 3.81 5.27 -3.05
CA VAL A 58 2.34 5.12 -3.22
C VAL A 58 1.70 4.14 -2.24
N THR A 59 2.43 3.63 -1.25
CA THR A 59 1.96 2.61 -0.30
C THR A 59 0.96 3.14 0.73
N MET A 60 1.16 4.39 1.19
CA MET A 60 0.33 5.04 2.23
C MET A 60 -1.02 5.51 1.67
N GLY A 61 -1.90 4.56 1.36
CA GLY A 61 -3.28 4.80 0.93
C GLY A 61 -4.30 4.95 2.06
N ARG A 62 -3.86 4.79 3.32
CA ARG A 62 -4.71 4.77 4.52
C ARG A 62 -5.80 3.69 4.39
N TRP A 63 -7.06 4.02 4.65
CA TRP A 63 -8.18 3.10 4.42
C TRP A 63 -8.71 3.28 2.99
N ALA A 64 -8.00 2.76 2.00
CA ALA A 64 -8.44 2.87 0.60
C ALA A 64 -9.57 1.89 0.29
N TRP A 65 -10.54 2.35 -0.49
CA TRP A 65 -11.68 1.55 -0.97
C TRP A 65 -11.68 1.39 -2.49
N SER A 66 -11.07 2.33 -3.22
CA SER A 66 -11.02 2.30 -4.67
C SER A 66 -9.86 3.17 -5.19
N SER A 67 -9.50 2.96 -6.44
CA SER A 67 -8.53 3.77 -7.18
C SER A 67 -8.92 3.91 -8.63
N MET A 68 -8.60 5.05 -9.25
CA MET A 68 -8.79 5.26 -10.69
C MET A 68 -7.70 6.15 -11.26
N PHE A 69 -7.46 6.00 -12.56
CA PHE A 69 -6.63 6.91 -13.34
C PHE A 69 -7.54 7.89 -14.07
N ALA A 70 -7.27 9.18 -13.93
CA ALA A 70 -7.92 10.24 -14.69
C ALA A 70 -7.09 11.51 -14.65
N ASP A 71 -7.01 12.23 -15.78
CA ASP A 71 -6.45 13.57 -15.85
C ASP A 71 -7.40 14.60 -15.19
N ILE A 72 -7.10 15.00 -13.94
CA ILE A 72 -7.97 15.91 -13.16
C ILE A 72 -7.59 17.37 -13.32
N ASN A 73 -6.37 17.65 -13.79
CA ASN A 73 -5.84 18.99 -13.92
C ASN A 73 -5.76 19.46 -15.39
N ASN A 74 -6.09 18.57 -16.33
CA ASN A 74 -6.10 18.76 -17.78
C ASN A 74 -4.71 19.09 -18.36
N ASP A 75 -3.66 18.45 -17.85
CA ASP A 75 -2.29 18.57 -18.34
C ASP A 75 -1.88 17.49 -19.36
N GLY A 76 -2.80 16.55 -19.66
CA GLY A 76 -2.61 15.45 -20.59
C GLY A 76 -1.96 14.20 -19.97
N TRP A 77 -1.69 14.19 -18.66
CA TRP A 77 -1.23 13.03 -17.92
C TRP A 77 -2.32 12.52 -16.97
N ASP A 78 -2.54 11.21 -16.95
CA ASP A 78 -3.47 10.61 -15.99
C ASP A 78 -2.92 10.72 -14.56
N ASP A 79 -3.71 11.31 -13.67
CA ASP A 79 -3.45 11.31 -12.24
C ASP A 79 -3.95 10.02 -11.59
N LEU A 80 -3.25 9.56 -10.55
CA LEU A 80 -3.69 8.44 -9.73
C LEU A 80 -4.56 8.94 -8.57
N LEU A 81 -5.85 8.69 -8.66
CA LEU A 81 -6.82 8.96 -7.60
C LEU A 81 -7.00 7.73 -6.72
N VAL A 82 -6.99 7.94 -5.41
CA VAL A 82 -7.25 6.89 -4.42
C VAL A 82 -8.35 7.38 -3.48
N ALA A 83 -9.53 6.77 -3.60
CA ALA A 83 -10.61 7.00 -2.65
C ALA A 83 -10.26 6.29 -1.35
N ASN A 84 -10.04 7.07 -0.30
CA ASN A 84 -9.74 6.54 1.03
C ASN A 84 -10.52 7.27 2.12
N GLY A 85 -10.64 6.60 3.27
CA GLY A 85 -11.04 7.23 4.51
C GLY A 85 -9.82 7.74 5.26
N TYR A 86 -9.89 8.98 5.76
CA TYR A 86 -8.97 9.43 6.80
C TYR A 86 -9.61 10.32 7.86
N ILE A 87 -9.34 9.93 9.11
CA ILE A 87 -9.49 10.61 10.40
C ILE A 87 -10.87 11.15 10.81
N THR A 88 -11.31 10.64 11.96
CA THR A 88 -12.48 11.10 12.75
C THR A 88 -12.09 11.99 13.95
N THR A 89 -10.79 12.26 14.18
CA THR A 89 -10.28 13.01 15.35
C THR A 89 -8.95 13.77 15.10
N PRO A 90 -8.78 15.01 15.60
CA PRO A 90 -7.52 15.76 15.54
C PRO A 90 -6.34 15.12 16.28
N ASP A 91 -6.59 14.26 17.26
CA ASP A 91 -5.57 13.54 18.02
C ASP A 91 -5.28 12.18 17.37
N THR A 92 -4.00 11.94 17.06
CA THR A 92 -3.49 10.76 16.35
C THR A 92 -2.74 9.78 17.26
N GLY A 93 -2.90 9.88 18.59
CA GLY A 93 -2.09 9.18 19.59
C GLY A 93 -2.00 7.65 19.50
N ASP A 94 -2.71 7.00 18.56
CA ASP A 94 -2.72 5.56 18.32
C ASP A 94 -2.31 5.12 16.89
N LEU A 95 -2.00 6.07 15.99
CA LEU A 95 -1.35 5.80 14.69
C LEU A 95 0.15 6.07 14.76
#